data_AF-U3LNE0-F1
#
_entry.id   AF-U3LNE0-F1
#
_cell.length_a   1.000
_cell.length_b   1.000
_cell.length_c   1.000
_cell.angle_alpha   90.00
_cell.angle_beta   90.00
_cell.angle_gamma   90.00
#
_symmetry.space_group_name_H-M   'P 1'
#
loop_
_entity.id
_entity.type
_entity.pdbx_description
1 polymer ?
#
loop_
_entity_poly.entity_id
_entity_poly.type
_entity_poly.pdbx_seq_one_letter_code
_entity_poly.pdbx_strand_id
1 'polypeptide(L)'
;MRRSTTVLYKMPKNMGVAPRFDTWNEKYEPWQHMKNMGRLVGTGFYIPPEWYNHFRMFPPINHNFSQERTLNPSNESEPTQDDTVALSRERIALRDELARKSRLVASEGMRYYNIFWVQKPLDRMEREYYALKRRGVPHDVAIKKVLQGFYDDLAVKKRVANIQSEEAKLSGKFITMREATVVMNVLVQLQKEQRTPHQVAQMARSQRQLMQEGSSVVATMKHKAASPPAAAAAAAADTSAAAESLSDLLARDDSVAEADMAARSGVQYTSEVTESPADNTRKLRELAADHTGKLDWYSGISPFYDLE
;
A
#
# COMPACT_ATOMS: atom_id res chain seq x y z
N MET A 1 73.79 41.17 -26.58
CA MET A 1 72.44 40.55 -26.64
C MET A 1 71.93 40.29 -25.22
N ARG A 2 70.95 41.06 -24.74
CA ARG A 2 70.17 40.71 -23.53
C ARG A 2 68.70 40.63 -23.97
N ARG A 3 68.14 39.42 -23.99
CA ARG A 3 66.71 39.19 -24.23
C ARG A 3 66.00 39.35 -22.89
N SER A 4 65.20 40.41 -22.75
CA SER A 4 64.26 40.56 -21.64
C SER A 4 63.05 39.66 -21.90
N THR A 5 62.90 38.60 -21.12
CA THR A 5 61.69 37.78 -21.10
C THR A 5 60.63 38.52 -20.27
N THR A 6 59.56 38.96 -20.93
CA THR A 6 58.38 39.50 -20.26
C THR A 6 57.62 38.35 -19.60
N VAL A 7 57.65 38.31 -18.27
CA VAL A 7 56.84 37.37 -17.48
C VAL A 7 55.39 37.85 -17.54
N LEU A 8 54.57 37.21 -18.37
CA LEU A 8 53.13 37.47 -18.42
C LEU A 8 52.48 36.95 -17.13
N TYR A 9 52.07 37.87 -16.25
CA TYR A 9 51.37 37.53 -15.02
C TYR A 9 49.91 37.18 -15.31
N LYS A 10 49.57 35.88 -15.25
CA LYS A 10 48.21 35.40 -15.47
C LYS A 10 47.32 35.76 -14.28
N MET A 11 46.36 36.65 -14.50
CA MET A 11 45.31 36.95 -13.52
C MET A 11 44.02 36.16 -13.81
N PRO A 12 43.21 35.85 -12.77
CA PRO A 12 41.86 35.33 -12.95
C PRO A 12 41.00 36.29 -13.78
N LYS A 13 40.13 35.74 -14.63
CA LYS A 13 39.35 36.50 -15.63
C LYS A 13 38.50 37.63 -15.04
N ASN A 14 37.95 37.44 -13.84
CA ASN A 14 36.97 38.35 -13.24
C ASN A 14 37.53 39.22 -12.10
N MET A 15 38.86 39.33 -11.96
CA MET A 15 39.47 40.12 -10.89
C MET A 15 39.03 41.59 -10.89
N GLY A 16 38.72 42.16 -12.05
CA GLY A 16 38.29 43.56 -12.15
C GLY A 16 36.91 43.86 -11.55
N VAL A 17 36.06 42.83 -11.39
CA VAL A 17 34.71 42.95 -10.82
C VAL A 17 34.53 42.06 -9.58
N ALA A 18 35.65 41.57 -9.02
CA ALA A 18 35.60 40.74 -7.83
C ALA A 18 35.03 41.58 -6.66
N PRO A 19 34.05 41.05 -5.91
CA PRO A 19 33.53 41.75 -4.74
C PRO A 19 34.61 41.84 -3.66
N ARG A 20 34.47 42.82 -2.77
CA ARG A 20 35.25 42.85 -1.54
C ARG A 20 34.66 41.84 -0.57
N PHE A 21 35.27 40.66 -0.47
CA PHE A 21 34.74 39.55 0.31
C PHE A 21 34.55 39.87 1.81
N ASP A 22 35.27 40.84 2.35
CA ASP A 22 35.20 41.17 3.78
C ASP A 22 34.09 42.20 4.09
N THR A 23 33.90 43.20 3.22
CA THR A 23 33.08 44.39 3.53
C THR A 23 31.82 44.54 2.67
N TRP A 24 31.56 43.61 1.74
CA TRP A 24 30.39 43.71 0.86
C TRP A 24 29.05 43.67 1.62
N ASN A 25 29.03 43.05 2.81
CA ASN A 25 27.85 42.93 3.67
C ASN A 25 27.49 44.23 4.40
N GLU A 26 28.48 45.07 4.75
CA GLU A 26 28.28 46.25 5.60
C GLU A 26 27.16 47.14 5.05
N LYS A 27 27.19 47.43 3.74
CA LYS A 27 26.20 48.27 3.05
C LYS A 27 24.76 47.79 3.27
N TYR A 28 24.55 46.50 3.46
CA TYR A 28 23.24 45.86 3.53
C TYR A 28 22.78 45.56 4.97
N GLU A 29 23.57 45.93 5.99
CA GLU A 29 23.21 45.67 7.38
C GLU A 29 21.94 46.46 7.81
N PRO A 30 20.98 45.82 8.51
CA PRO A 30 19.75 46.48 8.96
C PRO A 30 20.01 47.68 9.87
N TRP A 31 21.02 47.59 10.74
CA TRP A 31 21.41 48.66 11.65
C TRP A 31 21.89 49.92 10.93
N GLN A 32 22.57 49.78 9.79
CA GLN A 32 23.00 50.92 8.99
C GLN A 32 21.79 51.63 8.35
N HIS A 33 20.82 50.87 7.84
CA HIS A 33 19.58 51.41 7.29
C HIS A 33 18.73 52.10 8.36
N MET A 34 18.60 51.50 9.54
CA MET A 34 17.87 52.12 10.66
C MET A 34 18.50 53.44 11.09
N LYS A 35 19.84 53.51 11.19
CA LYS A 35 20.56 54.75 11.52
C LYS A 35 20.39 55.82 10.44
N ASN A 36 20.55 55.43 9.18
CA ASN A 36 20.45 56.35 8.04
C ASN A 36 19.02 56.89 7.88
N MET A 37 18.02 56.01 7.99
CA MET A 37 16.61 56.37 7.90
C MET A 37 16.18 57.22 9.10
N GLY A 38 16.67 56.92 10.30
CA GLY A 38 16.36 57.73 11.48
C GLY A 38 16.91 59.15 11.38
N ARG A 39 18.09 59.33 10.80
CA ARG A 39 18.61 60.66 10.48
C ARG A 39 17.77 61.35 9.41
N LEU A 40 17.34 60.63 8.38
CA LEU A 40 16.55 61.18 7.26
C LEU A 40 15.16 61.63 7.71
N VAL A 41 14.42 60.77 8.40
CA VAL A 41 13.09 61.08 8.97
C VAL A 41 13.21 62.17 10.03
N GLY A 42 14.28 62.17 10.83
CA GLY A 42 14.57 63.20 11.83
C GLY A 42 14.75 64.61 11.26
N THR A 43 14.93 64.76 9.94
CA THR A 43 14.95 66.09 9.29
C THR A 43 13.58 66.74 9.22
N GLY A 44 12.49 65.98 9.35
CA GLY A 44 11.11 66.47 9.17
C GLY A 44 10.68 66.68 7.72
N PHE A 45 11.60 66.56 6.75
CA PHE A 45 11.33 66.74 5.32
C PHE A 45 11.08 65.44 4.57
N TYR A 46 11.21 64.29 5.24
CA TYR A 46 11.00 62.98 4.66
C TYR A 46 9.93 62.21 5.45
N ILE A 47 8.87 61.79 4.77
CA ILE A 47 7.80 60.99 5.38
C ILE A 47 8.34 59.59 5.65
N PRO A 48 8.30 59.09 6.90
CA PRO A 48 8.85 57.79 7.23
C PRO A 48 8.11 56.66 6.51
N PRO A 49 8.82 55.68 5.93
CA PRO A 49 8.20 54.50 5.38
C PRO A 49 7.70 53.59 6.51
N GLU A 50 6.69 52.76 6.20
CA GLU A 50 6.02 51.93 7.22
C GLU A 50 6.96 50.98 7.97
N TRP A 51 7.93 50.39 7.26
CA TRP A 51 8.91 49.51 7.89
C TRP A 51 9.73 50.25 8.96
N TYR A 52 10.05 51.54 8.76
CA TYR A 52 10.83 52.31 9.73
C TYR A 52 10.02 52.59 10.99
N ASN A 53 8.71 52.89 10.85
CA ASN A 53 7.83 53.05 12.01
C ASN A 53 7.69 51.76 12.81
N HIS A 54 7.60 50.61 12.14
CA HIS A 54 7.55 49.30 12.78
C HIS A 54 8.87 48.96 13.51
N PHE A 55 10.01 49.03 12.81
CA PHE A 55 11.33 48.70 13.38
C PHE A 55 11.85 49.73 14.38
N ARG A 56 11.27 50.94 14.43
CA ARG A 56 11.53 51.90 15.50
C ARG A 56 11.03 51.39 16.85
N MET A 57 9.90 50.69 16.87
CA MET A 57 9.35 50.08 18.10
C MET A 57 10.00 48.72 18.38
N PHE A 58 10.33 47.97 17.33
CA PHE A 58 11.00 46.67 17.42
C PHE A 58 12.34 46.70 16.69
N PRO A 59 13.41 47.22 17.31
CA PRO A 59 14.72 47.27 16.67
C PRO A 59 15.25 45.85 16.38
N PRO A 60 16.10 45.70 15.35
CA PRO A 60 16.73 44.41 15.03
C PRO A 60 17.65 43.93 16.16
N ILE A 61 18.09 42.67 16.08
CA ILE A 61 18.91 42.03 17.11
C ILE A 61 20.30 42.68 17.21
N ASN A 62 20.79 42.90 18.43
CA ASN A 62 22.05 43.63 18.69
C ASN A 62 23.32 42.80 18.42
N HIS A 63 23.35 41.53 18.83
CA HIS A 63 24.58 40.73 18.87
C HIS A 63 24.76 39.77 17.69
N ASN A 64 24.06 40.03 16.58
CA ASN A 64 24.22 39.27 15.35
C ASN A 64 25.30 39.91 14.47
N PHE A 65 26.53 39.40 14.60
CA PHE A 65 27.67 39.86 13.81
C PHE A 65 28.01 38.86 12.72
N SER A 66 28.30 39.35 11.51
CA SER A 66 28.67 38.51 10.39
C SER A 66 29.98 37.74 10.64
N GLN A 67 30.12 36.61 9.95
CA GLN A 67 31.33 35.80 10.03
C GLN A 67 32.54 36.56 9.48
N GLU A 68 32.35 37.42 8.47
CA GLU A 68 33.43 38.24 7.90
C GLU A 68 34.03 39.21 8.93
N ARG A 69 33.25 39.65 9.93
CA ARG A 69 33.71 40.56 10.98
C ARG A 69 34.35 39.83 12.17
N THR A 70 33.80 38.69 12.55
CA THR A 70 34.21 37.97 13.78
C THR A 70 35.20 36.84 13.50
N LEU A 71 35.32 36.40 12.24
CA LEU A 71 36.21 35.33 11.76
C LEU A 71 36.13 34.03 12.57
N ASN A 72 34.98 33.75 13.18
CA ASN A 72 34.74 32.56 13.99
C ASN A 72 33.64 31.70 13.35
N PRO A 73 33.97 30.55 12.75
CA PRO A 73 32.98 29.65 12.14
C PRO A 73 32.12 28.92 13.18
N SER A 74 32.53 28.88 14.45
CA SER A 74 31.77 28.25 15.54
C SER A 74 30.85 29.24 16.27
N ASN A 75 30.81 30.50 15.83
CA ASN A 75 29.91 31.49 16.42
C ASN A 75 28.51 31.33 15.85
N GLU A 76 27.54 31.03 16.71
CA GLU A 76 26.12 31.02 16.38
C GLU A 76 25.59 32.46 16.39
N SER A 77 25.90 33.22 15.32
CA SER A 77 25.62 34.66 15.25
C SER A 77 24.12 34.98 15.11
N GLU A 78 23.37 34.10 14.45
CA GLU A 78 21.98 34.33 14.08
C GLU A 78 21.06 33.34 14.82
N PRO A 79 20.20 33.80 15.75
CA PRO A 79 19.30 32.90 16.48
C PRO A 79 18.22 32.27 15.59
N THR A 80 17.96 32.85 14.41
CA THR A 80 16.96 32.37 13.46
C THR A 80 17.47 31.21 12.60
N GLN A 81 18.77 31.19 12.30
CA GLN A 81 19.43 30.23 11.40
C GLN A 81 20.28 29.22 12.18
N ASP A 82 20.12 29.18 13.49
CA ASP A 82 20.83 28.23 14.33
C ASP A 82 20.25 26.82 14.13
N ASP A 83 21.04 25.98 13.48
CA ASP A 83 20.74 24.56 13.20
C ASP A 83 21.40 23.62 14.22
N THR A 84 21.80 24.12 15.40
CA THR A 84 22.42 23.27 16.42
C THR A 84 21.51 22.12 16.83
N VAL A 85 22.09 20.92 16.80
CA VAL A 85 21.39 19.71 17.21
C VAL A 85 21.19 19.75 18.72
N ALA A 86 19.97 20.07 19.16
CA ALA A 86 19.59 20.10 20.58
C ALA A 86 19.75 18.75 21.32
N LEU A 87 19.94 17.65 20.59
CA LEU A 87 20.14 16.32 21.16
C LEU A 87 21.61 16.08 21.49
N SER A 88 21.90 15.76 22.76
CA SER A 88 23.22 15.29 23.19
C SER A 88 23.67 14.04 22.42
N ARG A 89 24.98 13.86 22.25
CA ARG A 89 25.57 12.69 21.54
C ARG A 89 25.09 11.34 22.08
N GLU A 90 24.93 11.22 23.40
CA GLU A 90 24.43 10.00 24.04
C GLU A 90 22.99 9.68 23.64
N ARG A 91 22.13 10.70 23.63
CA ARG A 91 20.73 10.58 23.18
C ARG A 91 20.65 10.24 21.70
N ILE A 92 21.50 10.83 20.87
CA ILE A 92 21.59 10.48 19.45
C ILE A 92 21.94 9.00 19.28
N ALA A 93 22.98 8.53 19.98
CA ALA A 93 23.40 7.13 19.92
C ALA A 93 22.30 6.17 20.40
N LEU A 94 21.62 6.50 21.51
CA LEU A 94 20.50 5.72 22.03
C LEU A 94 19.35 5.63 21.02
N ARG A 95 18.94 6.76 20.45
CA ARG A 95 17.82 6.83 19.51
C ARG A 95 18.18 6.13 18.20
N ASP A 96 19.40 6.27 17.72
CA ASP A 96 19.92 5.55 16.56
C ASP A 96 19.92 4.03 16.81
N GLU A 97 20.36 3.58 17.99
CA GLU A 97 20.34 2.16 18.33
C GLU A 97 18.92 1.58 18.40
N LEU A 98 17.98 2.29 19.05
CA LEU A 98 16.56 1.88 19.10
C LEU A 98 15.93 1.86 17.69
N ALA A 99 16.24 2.87 16.86
CA ALA A 99 15.76 2.97 15.50
C ALA A 99 16.30 1.85 14.61
N ARG A 100 17.58 1.51 14.73
CA ARG A 100 18.21 0.39 14.00
C ARG A 100 17.65 -0.96 14.40
N LYS A 101 17.43 -1.18 15.71
CA LYS A 101 16.82 -2.42 16.21
C LYS A 101 15.34 -2.55 15.80
N SER A 102 14.64 -1.44 15.57
CA SER A 102 13.22 -1.47 15.20
C SER A 102 12.86 -0.33 14.24
N ARG A 103 12.89 -0.61 12.94
CA ARG A 103 12.48 0.35 11.90
C ARG A 103 11.05 0.86 12.09
N LEU A 104 10.15 0.02 12.62
CA LEU A 104 8.77 0.40 12.90
C LEU A 104 8.71 1.58 13.88
N VAL A 105 9.45 1.51 14.99
CA VAL A 105 9.55 2.59 16.00
C VAL A 105 10.07 3.88 15.37
N ALA A 106 11.07 3.78 14.49
CA ALA A 106 11.65 4.94 13.81
C ALA A 106 10.66 5.61 12.84
N SER A 107 9.85 4.80 12.14
CA SER A 107 8.89 5.29 11.15
C SER A 107 7.57 5.78 11.77
N GLU A 108 7.25 5.33 12.97
CA GLU A 108 5.99 5.63 13.63
C GLU A 108 5.99 7.09 14.13
N GLY A 109 5.00 7.87 13.68
CA GLY A 109 4.89 9.30 13.94
C GLY A 109 5.55 10.23 12.91
N MET A 110 6.34 9.70 11.96
CA MET A 110 6.95 10.50 10.89
C MET A 110 7.04 9.81 9.52
N ARG A 111 6.13 8.87 9.23
CA ARG A 111 6.23 8.02 8.03
C ARG A 111 6.21 8.78 6.69
N TYR A 112 5.46 9.88 6.61
CA TYR A 112 5.34 10.71 5.40
C TYR A 112 5.79 12.14 5.65
N TYR A 113 5.23 12.75 6.70
CA TYR A 113 5.65 14.02 7.24
C TYR A 113 5.81 13.89 8.76
N ASN A 114 6.57 14.80 9.35
CA ASN A 114 6.75 14.85 10.80
C ASN A 114 5.47 15.35 11.47
N ILE A 115 4.73 14.45 12.11
CA ILE A 115 3.53 14.80 12.90
C ILE A 115 4.01 15.15 14.32
N PHE A 116 4.20 16.43 14.59
CA PHE A 116 4.84 16.89 15.83
C PHE A 116 3.92 16.88 17.07
N TRP A 117 2.60 16.93 16.88
CA TRP A 117 1.64 16.94 18.00
C TRP A 117 1.31 15.54 18.54
N VAL A 118 1.76 14.48 17.87
CA VAL A 118 1.56 13.09 18.32
C VAL A 118 2.79 12.65 19.11
N GLN A 119 2.55 11.98 20.24
CA GLN A 119 3.64 11.37 20.99
C GLN A 119 4.27 10.24 20.18
N LYS A 120 5.55 10.39 19.85
CA LYS A 120 6.28 9.38 19.07
C LYS A 120 6.68 8.21 19.97
N PRO A 121 6.61 6.95 19.48
CA PRO A 121 7.07 5.80 20.25
C PRO A 121 8.54 5.92 20.67
N LEU A 122 9.38 6.52 19.83
CA LEU A 122 10.79 6.73 20.14
C LEU A 122 10.99 7.61 21.39
N ASP A 123 10.15 8.63 21.60
CA ASP A 123 10.20 9.48 22.80
C ASP A 123 9.70 8.74 24.05
N ARG A 124 8.66 7.91 23.89
CA ARG A 124 8.14 7.06 24.97
C ARG A 124 9.18 6.03 25.40
N MET A 125 9.79 5.34 24.45
CA MET A 125 10.83 4.33 24.67
C MET A 125 12.09 4.93 25.30
N GLU A 126 12.51 6.12 24.87
CA GLU A 126 13.62 6.84 25.50
C GLU A 126 13.32 7.14 26.98
N ARG A 127 12.10 7.59 27.29
CA ARG A 127 11.66 7.85 28.67
C ARG A 127 11.68 6.58 29.53
N GLU A 128 11.16 5.47 29.00
CA GLU A 128 11.16 4.16 29.67
C GLU A 128 12.58 3.63 29.86
N TYR A 129 13.46 3.79 28.87
CA TYR A 129 14.86 3.44 28.98
C TYR A 129 15.55 4.21 30.12
N TYR A 130 15.37 5.53 30.21
CA TYR A 130 15.92 6.31 31.33
C TYR A 130 15.29 5.95 32.68
N ALA A 131 14.03 5.51 32.72
CA ALA A 131 13.42 4.99 33.93
C ALA A 131 14.07 3.67 34.37
N LEU A 132 14.42 2.77 33.43
CA LEU A 132 15.15 1.54 33.73
C LEU A 132 16.61 1.81 34.13
N LYS A 133 17.26 2.80 33.51
CA LYS A 133 18.60 3.25 33.89
C LYS A 133 18.66 3.81 35.30
N ARG A 134 17.66 4.60 35.69
CA ARG A 134 17.53 5.08 37.09
C ARG A 134 17.35 3.95 38.10
N ARG A 135 16.86 2.78 37.68
CA ARG A 135 16.72 1.58 38.50
C ARG A 135 17.97 0.68 38.50
N GLY A 136 19.06 1.09 37.83
CA GLY A 136 20.32 0.33 37.77
C GLY A 136 20.34 -0.81 36.75
N VAL A 137 19.40 -0.86 35.80
CA VAL A 137 19.37 -1.92 34.78
C VAL A 137 20.50 -1.69 33.75
N PRO A 138 21.26 -2.75 33.37
CA PRO A 138 22.31 -2.63 32.36
C PRO A 138 21.73 -2.24 30.98
N HIS A 139 22.58 -1.65 30.13
CA HIS A 139 22.15 -0.99 28.89
C HIS A 139 21.41 -1.93 27.94
N ASP A 140 22.02 -3.07 27.63
CA ASP A 140 21.45 -4.03 26.69
C ASP A 140 20.14 -4.64 27.17
N VAL A 141 20.03 -4.89 28.48
CA VAL A 141 18.81 -5.43 29.10
C VAL A 141 17.70 -4.39 29.09
N ALA A 142 18.04 -3.11 29.35
CA ALA A 142 17.07 -2.02 29.29
C ALA A 142 16.50 -1.86 27.88
N ILE A 143 17.35 -1.86 26.84
CA ILE A 143 16.91 -1.75 25.44
C ILE A 143 16.03 -2.93 25.05
N LYS A 144 16.43 -4.17 25.38
CA LYS A 144 15.63 -5.36 25.09
C LYS A 144 14.26 -5.28 25.75
N LYS A 145 14.19 -4.86 27.02
CA LYS A 145 12.94 -4.75 27.77
C LYS A 145 12.00 -3.69 27.19
N VAL A 146 12.53 -2.54 26.77
CA VAL A 146 11.74 -1.47 26.14
C VAL A 146 11.22 -1.90 24.77
N LEU A 147 12.07 -2.56 23.97
CA LEU A 147 11.64 -3.11 22.67
C LEU A 147 10.60 -4.21 22.82
N GLN A 148 10.75 -5.09 23.82
CA GLN A 148 9.78 -6.14 24.11
C GLN A 148 8.42 -5.53 24.44
N GLY A 149 8.36 -4.53 25.32
CA GLY A 149 7.10 -3.83 25.62
C GLY A 149 6.44 -3.21 24.38
N PHE A 150 7.23 -2.64 23.47
CA PHE A 150 6.71 -2.13 22.19
C PHE A 150 6.13 -3.24 21.30
N TYR A 151 6.80 -4.39 21.20
CA TYR A 151 6.31 -5.51 20.39
C TYR A 151 5.09 -6.19 21.01
N ASP A 152 5.01 -6.25 22.35
CA ASP A 152 3.84 -6.77 23.06
C ASP A 152 2.62 -5.87 22.81
N ASP A 153 2.77 -4.54 22.93
CA ASP A 153 1.74 -3.56 22.59
C ASP A 153 1.29 -3.71 21.11
N LEU A 154 2.25 -3.90 20.20
CA LEU A 154 1.97 -4.11 18.78
C LEU A 154 1.26 -5.44 18.51
N ALA A 155 1.61 -6.50 19.22
CA ALA A 155 0.97 -7.81 19.11
C ALA A 155 -0.49 -7.75 19.55
N VAL A 156 -0.78 -7.04 20.64
CA VAL A 156 -2.16 -6.79 21.08
C VAL A 156 -2.95 -6.02 20.02
N LYS A 157 -2.40 -4.93 19.47
CA LYS A 157 -3.04 -4.16 18.39
C LYS A 157 -3.35 -5.03 17.16
N LYS A 158 -2.39 -5.85 16.74
CA LYS A 158 -2.58 -6.79 15.60
C LYS A 158 -3.62 -7.86 15.92
N ARG A 159 -3.65 -8.39 17.13
CA ARG A 159 -4.64 -9.39 17.54
C ARG A 159 -6.04 -8.81 17.52
N VAL A 160 -6.24 -7.61 18.05
CA VAL A 160 -7.54 -6.90 17.98
C VAL A 160 -7.94 -6.67 16.53
N ALA A 161 -7.01 -6.21 15.68
CA ALA A 161 -7.28 -6.04 14.26
C ALA A 161 -7.65 -7.37 13.58
N ASN A 162 -7.02 -8.48 13.95
CA ASN A 162 -7.37 -9.80 13.41
C ASN A 162 -8.77 -10.25 13.82
N ILE A 163 -9.15 -10.08 15.10
CA ILE A 163 -10.49 -10.41 15.60
C ILE A 163 -11.54 -9.58 14.84
N GLN A 164 -11.33 -8.26 14.74
CA GLN A 164 -12.21 -7.37 13.98
C GLN A 164 -12.23 -7.73 12.48
N SER A 165 -11.10 -8.18 11.92
CA SER A 165 -11.05 -8.61 10.52
C SER A 165 -11.81 -9.90 10.27
N GLU A 166 -11.88 -10.80 11.26
CA GLU A 166 -12.63 -12.05 11.17
C GLU A 166 -14.13 -11.77 11.20
N GLU A 167 -14.58 -10.94 12.15
CA GLU A 167 -15.96 -10.45 12.19
C GLU A 167 -16.34 -9.70 10.89
N ALA A 168 -15.45 -8.83 10.39
CA ALA A 168 -15.66 -8.10 9.16
C ALA A 168 -15.79 -9.03 7.93
N LYS A 169 -15.01 -10.11 7.86
CA LYS A 169 -15.15 -11.13 6.79
C LYS A 169 -16.49 -11.85 6.87
N LEU A 170 -16.89 -12.26 8.08
CA LEU A 170 -18.17 -12.94 8.31
C LEU A 170 -19.38 -12.05 8.03
N SER A 171 -19.22 -10.71 8.15
CA SER A 171 -20.27 -9.76 7.78
C SER A 171 -20.61 -9.74 6.28
N GLY A 172 -19.77 -10.35 5.43
CA GLY A 172 -19.98 -10.46 3.98
C GLY A 172 -19.77 -9.16 3.19
N LYS A 173 -19.38 -8.05 3.84
CA LYS A 173 -19.15 -6.75 3.18
C LYS A 173 -17.68 -6.45 2.91
N PHE A 174 -16.78 -6.99 3.74
CA PHE A 174 -15.35 -6.74 3.64
C PHE A 174 -14.67 -7.89 2.90
N ILE A 175 -13.66 -7.52 2.11
CA ILE A 175 -13.03 -8.40 1.14
C ILE A 175 -11.57 -8.61 1.53
N THR A 176 -11.12 -9.86 1.49
CA THR A 176 -9.72 -10.25 1.70
C THR A 176 -8.98 -10.42 0.39
N MET A 177 -7.67 -10.68 0.44
CA MET A 177 -6.89 -10.93 -0.77
C MET A 177 -7.44 -12.08 -1.62
N ARG A 178 -8.02 -13.13 -1.02
CA ARG A 178 -8.61 -14.26 -1.76
C ARG A 178 -9.72 -13.78 -2.69
N GLU A 179 -10.69 -13.05 -2.16
CA GLU A 179 -11.80 -12.51 -2.96
C GLU A 179 -11.35 -11.37 -3.87
N ALA A 180 -10.37 -10.56 -3.45
CA ALA A 180 -9.80 -9.50 -4.28
C ALA A 180 -9.16 -10.05 -5.57
N THR A 181 -8.54 -11.25 -5.53
CA THR A 181 -8.05 -11.89 -6.76
C THR A 181 -9.17 -12.21 -7.75
N VAL A 182 -10.37 -12.52 -7.29
CA VAL A 182 -11.54 -12.73 -8.15
C VAL A 182 -11.93 -11.43 -8.84
N VAL A 183 -11.99 -10.32 -8.09
CA VAL A 183 -12.26 -8.99 -8.65
C VAL A 183 -11.21 -8.61 -9.69
N MET A 184 -9.92 -8.81 -9.38
CA MET A 184 -8.83 -8.54 -10.32
C MET A 184 -8.91 -9.42 -11.57
N ASN A 185 -9.23 -10.70 -11.43
CA ASN A 185 -9.39 -11.61 -12.57
C ASN A 185 -10.55 -11.17 -13.48
N VAL A 186 -11.67 -10.71 -12.91
CA VAL A 186 -12.78 -10.14 -13.68
C VAL A 186 -12.33 -8.88 -14.44
N LEU A 187 -11.59 -7.98 -13.80
CA LEU A 187 -11.06 -6.77 -14.45
C LEU A 187 -10.08 -7.11 -15.57
N VAL A 188 -9.18 -8.08 -15.35
CA VAL A 188 -8.23 -8.56 -16.36
C VAL A 188 -8.97 -9.21 -17.53
N GLN A 189 -10.01 -10.01 -17.27
CA GLN A 189 -10.83 -10.62 -18.31
C GLN A 189 -11.54 -9.57 -19.16
N LEU A 190 -12.13 -8.56 -18.52
CA LEU A 190 -12.77 -7.44 -19.21
C LEU A 190 -11.78 -6.64 -20.06
N GLN A 191 -10.58 -6.37 -19.53
CA GLN A 191 -9.53 -5.65 -20.25
C GLN A 191 -9.00 -6.44 -21.45
N LYS A 192 -8.77 -7.75 -21.27
CA LYS A 192 -8.20 -8.62 -22.32
C LYS A 192 -9.18 -8.85 -23.45
N GLU A 193 -10.45 -9.07 -23.13
CA GLU A 193 -11.47 -9.47 -24.10
C GLU A 193 -12.25 -8.27 -24.67
N GLN A 194 -12.03 -7.05 -24.15
CA GLN A 194 -12.72 -5.81 -24.55
C GLN A 194 -14.23 -5.99 -24.77
N ARG A 195 -14.87 -6.67 -23.82
CA ARG A 195 -16.28 -7.07 -23.93
C ARG A 195 -17.22 -5.86 -24.03
N THR A 196 -18.28 -6.01 -24.81
CA THR A 196 -19.35 -5.00 -24.86
C THR A 196 -20.17 -5.01 -23.57
N PRO A 197 -20.81 -3.87 -23.20
CA PRO A 197 -21.61 -3.80 -21.97
C PRO A 197 -22.69 -4.88 -21.87
N HIS A 198 -23.27 -5.31 -23.00
CA HIS A 198 -24.24 -6.41 -23.03
C HIS A 198 -23.63 -7.75 -22.61
N GLN A 199 -22.43 -8.08 -23.12
CA GLN A 199 -21.70 -9.30 -22.74
C GLN A 199 -21.27 -9.25 -21.27
N VAL A 200 -20.95 -8.07 -20.74
CA VAL A 200 -20.67 -7.89 -19.30
C VAL A 200 -21.92 -8.16 -18.46
N ALA A 201 -23.09 -7.66 -18.89
CA ALA A 201 -24.35 -7.92 -18.19
C ALA A 201 -24.72 -9.42 -18.20
N GLN A 202 -24.49 -10.12 -19.32
CA GLN A 202 -24.67 -11.58 -19.40
C GLN A 202 -23.72 -12.32 -18.46
N MET A 203 -22.44 -11.95 -18.43
CA MET A 203 -21.46 -12.51 -17.50
C MET A 203 -21.83 -12.25 -16.04
N ALA A 204 -22.32 -11.06 -15.70
CA ALA A 204 -22.76 -10.75 -14.34
C ALA A 204 -23.96 -11.61 -13.92
N ARG A 205 -24.90 -11.86 -14.83
CA ARG A 205 -26.06 -12.75 -14.56
C ARG A 205 -25.63 -14.19 -14.36
N SER A 206 -24.78 -14.73 -15.23
CA SER A 206 -24.30 -16.11 -15.11
C SER A 206 -23.47 -16.32 -13.84
N GLN A 207 -22.59 -15.37 -13.50
CA GLN A 207 -21.83 -15.42 -12.26
C GLN A 207 -22.73 -15.33 -11.03
N ARG A 208 -23.78 -14.50 -11.06
CA ARG A 208 -24.75 -14.43 -9.96
C ARG A 208 -25.50 -15.75 -9.78
N GLN A 209 -25.90 -16.40 -10.87
CA GLN A 209 -26.54 -17.72 -10.82
C GLN A 209 -25.58 -18.77 -10.26
N LEU A 210 -24.32 -18.80 -10.71
CA LEU A 210 -23.30 -19.71 -10.17
C LEU A 210 -23.09 -19.51 -8.66
N MET A 211 -23.02 -18.26 -8.19
CA MET A 211 -22.83 -17.95 -6.77
C MET A 211 -24.04 -18.30 -5.88
N GLN A 212 -25.26 -18.22 -6.42
CA GLN A 212 -26.49 -18.49 -5.65
C GLN A 212 -26.92 -19.95 -5.69
N GLU A 213 -26.91 -20.56 -6.88
CA GLU A 213 -27.51 -21.87 -7.15
C GLU A 213 -26.48 -22.95 -7.43
N GLY A 214 -25.21 -22.57 -7.62
CA GLY A 214 -24.15 -23.50 -7.97
C GLY A 214 -24.03 -24.65 -6.95
N SER A 215 -23.99 -25.86 -7.48
CA SER A 215 -23.87 -27.07 -6.68
C SER A 215 -22.48 -27.20 -6.04
N SER A 216 -22.43 -27.86 -4.88
CA SER A 216 -21.19 -28.22 -4.22
C SER A 216 -20.38 -29.26 -4.99
N VAL A 217 -21.05 -30.01 -5.87
CA VAL A 217 -20.49 -31.10 -6.65
C VAL A 217 -20.75 -30.85 -8.13
N VAL A 218 -19.72 -30.98 -8.95
CA VAL A 218 -19.76 -30.88 -10.41
C VAL A 218 -19.40 -32.23 -11.00
N ALA A 219 -20.33 -32.84 -11.73
CA ALA A 219 -20.07 -34.04 -12.52
C ALA A 219 -19.54 -33.61 -13.89
N THR A 220 -18.31 -34.01 -14.21
CA THR A 220 -17.76 -33.84 -15.56
C THR A 220 -17.91 -35.15 -16.31
N MET A 221 -18.61 -35.11 -17.44
CA MET A 221 -18.76 -36.27 -18.32
C MET A 221 -17.60 -36.28 -19.32
N LYS A 222 -16.74 -37.30 -19.24
CA LYS A 222 -15.72 -37.54 -20.24
C LYS A 222 -16.30 -38.51 -21.27
N HIS A 223 -16.44 -38.03 -22.50
CA HIS A 223 -16.81 -38.87 -23.63
C HIS A 223 -15.56 -39.59 -24.15
N LYS A 224 -15.55 -40.92 -24.05
CA LYS A 224 -14.55 -41.75 -24.72
C LYS A 224 -15.19 -42.31 -25.98
N ALA A 225 -14.88 -41.72 -27.13
CA ALA A 225 -15.27 -42.30 -28.42
C ALA A 225 -14.63 -43.70 -28.50
N ALA A 226 -15.45 -44.74 -28.64
CA ALA A 226 -14.91 -46.05 -28.95
C ALA A 226 -14.21 -45.97 -30.31
N SER A 227 -12.93 -46.35 -30.33
CA SER A 227 -12.24 -46.64 -31.58
C SER A 227 -13.04 -47.71 -32.32
N PRO A 228 -13.42 -47.51 -33.59
CA PRO A 228 -14.10 -48.56 -34.35
C PRO A 228 -13.18 -49.80 -34.42
N PRO A 229 -13.74 -51.02 -34.41
CA PRO A 229 -12.94 -52.22 -34.62
C PRO A 229 -12.29 -52.15 -36.01
N ALA A 230 -10.99 -52.44 -36.06
CA ALA A 230 -10.12 -52.32 -37.23
C ALA A 230 -10.52 -53.16 -38.47
N ALA A 231 -11.67 -53.84 -38.45
CA ALA A 231 -12.17 -54.66 -39.55
C ALA A 231 -13.17 -53.93 -40.48
N ALA A 232 -13.66 -52.73 -40.14
CA ALA A 232 -14.60 -51.96 -40.97
C ALA A 232 -13.96 -50.78 -41.72
N ALA A 233 -12.67 -50.51 -41.52
CA ALA A 233 -11.96 -49.39 -42.15
C ALA A 233 -11.58 -49.64 -43.63
N ALA A 234 -11.83 -50.84 -44.16
CA ALA A 234 -11.50 -51.20 -45.55
C ALA A 234 -12.69 -51.12 -46.53
N ALA A 235 -13.91 -50.81 -46.07
CA ALA A 235 -15.12 -50.82 -46.91
C ALA A 235 -15.83 -49.46 -47.02
N ALA A 236 -15.29 -48.39 -46.42
CA ALA A 236 -15.89 -47.05 -46.39
C ALA A 236 -15.02 -45.99 -47.10
N ALA A 237 -14.20 -46.40 -48.07
CA ALA A 237 -13.34 -45.50 -48.84
C ALA A 237 -14.00 -44.92 -50.11
N ASP A 238 -15.22 -45.36 -50.48
CA ASP A 238 -15.91 -44.88 -51.67
C ASP A 238 -17.39 -44.60 -51.39
N THR A 239 -17.68 -43.54 -50.62
CA THR A 239 -18.95 -42.80 -50.74
C THR A 239 -18.77 -41.38 -50.21
N SER A 240 -18.56 -40.43 -51.12
CA SER A 240 -18.64 -39.01 -50.83
C SER A 240 -20.07 -38.67 -50.39
N ALA A 241 -20.26 -38.42 -49.09
CA ALA A 241 -21.54 -38.04 -48.51
C ALA A 241 -21.94 -36.63 -49.00
N ALA A 242 -22.73 -36.58 -50.08
CA ALA A 242 -23.44 -35.39 -50.51
C ALA A 242 -24.52 -35.03 -49.47
N ALA A 243 -24.70 -33.72 -49.25
CA ALA A 243 -25.60 -33.17 -48.24
C ALA A 243 -27.08 -33.63 -48.37
N GLU A 244 -27.48 -34.15 -49.53
CA GLU A 244 -28.82 -34.70 -49.77
C GLU A 244 -29.03 -36.10 -49.13
N SER A 245 -27.95 -36.83 -48.81
CA SER A 245 -28.02 -38.14 -48.15
C SER A 245 -28.20 -38.05 -46.63
N LEU A 246 -27.91 -36.88 -46.03
CA LEU A 246 -28.10 -36.66 -44.59
C LEU A 246 -29.57 -36.34 -44.26
N SER A 247 -30.27 -35.66 -45.16
CA SER A 247 -31.71 -35.42 -45.05
C SER A 247 -32.52 -36.72 -45.08
N ASP A 248 -32.10 -37.70 -45.88
CA ASP A 248 -32.81 -38.98 -46.01
C ASP A 248 -32.53 -39.94 -44.83
N LEU A 249 -31.38 -39.78 -44.16
CA LEU A 249 -31.05 -40.48 -42.90
C LEU A 249 -31.78 -39.89 -41.69
N LEU A 250 -32.01 -38.58 -41.67
CA LEU A 250 -32.78 -37.91 -40.61
C LEU A 250 -34.30 -38.06 -40.80
N ALA A 251 -34.78 -38.20 -42.03
CA ALA A 251 -36.21 -38.41 -42.33
C ALA A 251 -36.67 -39.85 -42.04
N ARG A 252 -35.74 -40.80 -41.87
CA ARG A 252 -36.03 -42.23 -41.65
C ARG A 252 -36.06 -42.63 -40.18
N ASP A 253 -35.90 -41.68 -39.27
CA ASP A 253 -35.70 -41.92 -37.82
C ASP A 253 -36.93 -41.55 -36.95
N ASP A 254 -38.14 -41.54 -37.54
CA ASP A 254 -39.37 -41.16 -36.81
C ASP A 254 -40.41 -42.28 -36.66
N SER A 255 -40.08 -43.53 -37.00
CA SER A 255 -40.94 -44.64 -36.59
C SER A 255 -40.19 -45.96 -36.44
N VAL A 256 -40.23 -46.49 -35.21
CA VAL A 256 -39.88 -47.86 -34.82
C VAL A 256 -38.38 -48.13 -34.59
N ALA A 257 -37.85 -47.77 -33.40
CA ALA A 257 -36.96 -48.63 -32.57
C ALA A 257 -36.29 -47.87 -31.38
N GLU A 258 -37.08 -47.27 -30.48
CA GLU A 258 -36.56 -46.63 -29.25
C GLU A 258 -36.08 -47.61 -28.15
N ALA A 259 -36.08 -48.93 -28.38
CA ALA A 259 -35.71 -49.91 -27.35
C ALA A 259 -34.42 -50.71 -27.64
N ASP A 260 -33.94 -50.80 -28.89
CA ASP A 260 -32.86 -51.74 -29.26
C ASP A 260 -31.58 -51.09 -29.84
N MET A 261 -31.53 -49.76 -30.00
CA MET A 261 -30.34 -49.03 -30.50
C MET A 261 -29.41 -48.48 -29.40
N ALA A 262 -29.80 -48.53 -28.12
CA ALA A 262 -28.91 -48.17 -27.01
C ALA A 262 -27.79 -49.22 -26.79
N ALA A 263 -27.95 -50.45 -27.29
CA ALA A 263 -26.97 -51.53 -27.14
C ALA A 263 -25.92 -51.62 -28.27
N ARG A 264 -26.06 -50.84 -29.37
CA ARG A 264 -25.23 -50.98 -30.58
C ARG A 264 -24.34 -49.78 -30.91
N SER A 265 -24.46 -48.66 -30.22
CA SER A 265 -23.42 -47.63 -30.21
C SER A 265 -22.53 -47.86 -28.98
N GLY A 266 -21.27 -48.23 -29.20
CA GLY A 266 -20.27 -48.43 -28.14
C GLY A 266 -19.85 -47.12 -27.47
N VAL A 267 -20.80 -46.30 -27.05
CA VAL A 267 -20.51 -45.03 -26.37
C VAL A 267 -20.43 -45.31 -24.87
N GLN A 268 -19.20 -45.43 -24.37
CA GLN A 268 -18.95 -45.50 -22.93
C GLN A 268 -18.79 -44.09 -22.38
N TYR A 269 -19.78 -43.66 -21.59
CA TYR A 269 -19.69 -42.46 -20.77
C TYR A 269 -19.05 -42.80 -19.44
N THR A 270 -17.91 -42.18 -19.14
CA THR A 270 -17.35 -42.19 -17.78
C THR A 270 -17.65 -40.84 -17.13
N SER A 271 -18.42 -40.85 -16.04
CA SER A 271 -18.67 -39.67 -15.23
C SER A 271 -17.67 -39.60 -14.09
N GLU A 272 -16.96 -38.47 -13.96
CA GLU A 272 -16.15 -38.16 -12.80
C GLU A 272 -16.86 -37.07 -11.99
N VAL A 273 -17.26 -37.43 -10.77
CA VAL A 273 -17.94 -36.53 -9.84
C VAL A 273 -16.86 -35.88 -8.97
N THR A 274 -16.71 -34.56 -9.11
CA THR A 274 -15.69 -33.77 -8.40
C THR A 274 -16.33 -32.66 -7.58
N GLU A 275 -15.74 -32.31 -6.45
CA GLU A 275 -16.18 -31.14 -5.69
C GLU A 275 -15.91 -29.86 -6.50
N SER A 276 -16.88 -28.96 -6.51
CA SER A 276 -16.75 -27.69 -7.22
C SER A 276 -15.73 -26.80 -6.49
N PRO A 277 -14.79 -26.14 -7.19
CA PRO A 277 -13.76 -25.33 -6.53
C PRO A 277 -14.26 -23.94 -6.08
N ALA A 278 -15.47 -23.54 -6.49
CA ALA A 278 -16.03 -22.21 -6.23
C ALA A 278 -16.90 -22.17 -4.96
N ASP A 279 -16.85 -21.06 -4.24
CA ASP A 279 -17.66 -20.81 -3.04
C ASP A 279 -19.04 -20.28 -3.43
N ASN A 280 -20.11 -20.89 -2.93
CA ASN A 280 -21.50 -20.55 -3.28
C ASN A 280 -22.37 -20.42 -2.02
N THR A 281 -23.48 -19.67 -2.08
CA THR A 281 -24.38 -19.51 -0.92
C THR A 281 -25.08 -20.81 -0.54
N ARG A 282 -25.31 -21.71 -1.49
CA ARG A 282 -25.82 -23.06 -1.22
C ARG A 282 -24.85 -23.88 -0.37
N LYS A 283 -23.55 -23.83 -0.67
CA LYS A 283 -22.51 -24.47 0.17
C LYS A 283 -22.50 -23.89 1.58
N LEU A 284 -22.68 -22.57 1.72
CA LEU A 284 -22.78 -21.93 3.03
C LEU A 284 -24.00 -22.44 3.82
N ARG A 285 -25.14 -22.68 3.17
CA ARG A 285 -26.32 -23.29 3.83
C ARG A 285 -26.05 -24.75 4.22
N GLU A 286 -25.40 -25.52 3.35
CA GLU A 286 -25.04 -26.92 3.64
C GLU A 286 -24.07 -27.00 4.84
N LEU A 287 -23.11 -26.08 4.92
CA LEU A 287 -22.18 -25.97 6.04
C LEU A 287 -22.87 -25.53 7.34
N ALA A 288 -23.82 -24.60 7.28
CA ALA A 288 -24.60 -24.17 8.45
C ALA A 288 -25.49 -25.29 9.03
N ALA A 289 -25.81 -26.31 8.24
CA ALA A 289 -26.57 -27.48 8.64
C ALA A 289 -25.68 -28.70 8.95
N ASP A 290 -24.36 -28.50 9.16
CA ASP A 290 -23.38 -29.57 9.37
C ASP A 290 -23.45 -30.69 8.33
N HIS A 291 -23.75 -30.35 7.07
CA HIS A 291 -23.99 -31.28 5.95
C HIS A 291 -25.12 -32.30 6.17
N THR A 292 -25.96 -32.13 7.20
CA THR A 292 -27.08 -33.05 7.51
C THR A 292 -28.33 -32.75 6.67
N GLY A 293 -28.40 -31.57 6.05
CA GLY A 293 -29.57 -31.12 5.30
C GLY A 293 -30.78 -30.72 6.16
N LYS A 294 -30.64 -30.76 7.50
CA LYS A 294 -31.67 -30.33 8.46
C LYS A 294 -31.16 -29.14 9.27
N LEU A 295 -32.04 -28.17 9.53
CA LEU A 295 -31.71 -26.99 10.33
C LEU A 295 -31.72 -27.29 11.84
N ASP A 296 -32.47 -28.31 12.26
CA ASP A 296 -32.68 -28.65 13.68
C ASP A 296 -31.64 -29.67 14.18
N TRP A 297 -30.35 -29.37 14.00
CA TRP A 297 -29.27 -30.23 14.49
C TRP A 297 -28.83 -29.87 15.92
N TYR A 298 -29.10 -28.64 16.37
CA TYR A 298 -28.73 -28.16 17.70
C TYR A 298 -29.72 -28.64 18.76
N SER A 299 -29.26 -29.53 19.66
CA SER A 299 -30.05 -30.11 20.76
C SER A 299 -29.90 -29.38 22.10
N GLY A 300 -29.16 -28.26 22.13
CA GLY A 300 -29.01 -27.45 23.34
C GLY A 300 -30.27 -26.64 23.66
N ILE A 301 -30.31 -26.06 24.87
CA ILE A 301 -31.44 -25.26 25.33
C ILE A 301 -31.61 -24.05 24.42
N SER A 302 -32.77 -23.93 23.78
CA SER A 302 -33.19 -22.82 22.92
C SER A 302 -34.62 -22.39 23.29
N PRO A 303 -35.02 -21.14 23.04
CA PRO A 303 -36.40 -20.72 23.25
C PRO A 303 -37.34 -21.48 22.31
N PHE A 304 -38.40 -22.08 22.87
CA PHE A 304 -39.50 -22.62 22.09
C PHE A 304 -40.50 -21.51 21.79
N TYR A 305 -40.90 -21.36 20.54
CA TYR A 305 -41.94 -20.43 20.14
C TYR A 305 -43.22 -21.22 19.87
N ASP A 306 -44.16 -21.19 20.82
CA ASP A 306 -45.53 -21.64 20.58
C ASP A 306 -46.20 -20.63 19.63
N LEU A 307 -46.51 -21.09 18.41
CA LEU A 307 -47.32 -20.34 17.46
C LEU A 307 -48.79 -20.63 17.78
N GLU A 308 -49.45 -19.74 18.52
CA GLU A 308 -50.92 -19.65 18.56
C GLU A 308 -51.47 -19.01 17.26
#